data_AF-A0A5C4M451-F1
#
_entry.id   AF-A0A5C4M451-F1
#
_cell.length_a   1.000
_cell.length_b   1.000
_cell.length_c   1.000
_cell.angle_alpha   90.00
_cell.angle_beta   90.00
_cell.angle_gamma   90.00
#
_symmetry.space_group_name_H-M   'P 1'
#
loop_
_entity.id
_entity.type
_entity.pdbx_description
1 polymer ?
#
loop_
_entity_poly.entity_id
_entity_poly.type
_entity_poly.pdbx_seq_one_letter_code
_entity_poly.pdbx_strand_id
1 'polypeptide(L)' 'MWEAPRLFTLEKDGRLRYRRQLAETDYAEAAAAARSCPMQAIVLRGMTDE' A
#
# COMPACT_ATOMS: atom_id res chain seq x y z
N MET A 1 -5.40 12.86 -3.02
CA MET A 1 -5.68 11.67 -3.86
C MET A 1 -4.97 10.51 -3.17
N TRP A 2 -5.72 9.53 -2.63
CA TRP A 2 -5.26 8.63 -1.55
C TRP A 2 -4.95 7.19 -2.02
N GLU A 3 -4.90 6.96 -3.33
CA GLU A 3 -4.95 5.60 -3.90
C GLU A 3 -3.57 4.97 -4.19
N ALA A 4 -2.47 5.70 -3.95
CA ALA A 4 -1.09 5.23 -4.14
C ALA A 4 -0.90 4.34 -5.40
N PRO A 5 -1.26 4.83 -6.60
CA PRO A 5 -1.31 4.02 -7.83
C PRO A 5 0.07 3.51 -8.28
N ARG A 6 1.15 4.08 -7.73
CA ARG A 6 2.53 3.62 -7.96
C ARG A 6 2.85 2.32 -7.23
N LEU A 7 2.13 2.05 -6.13
CA LEU A 7 2.37 0.91 -5.22
C LEU A 7 1.36 -0.21 -5.42
N PHE A 8 0.12 0.15 -5.72
CA PHE A 8 -0.98 -0.79 -5.92
C PHE A 8 -1.52 -0.69 -7.35
N THR A 9 -1.56 -1.82 -8.03
CA THR A 9 -2.23 -1.95 -9.33
C THR A 9 -3.48 -2.79 -9.15
N LEU A 10 -4.62 -2.27 -9.57
CA LEU A 10 -5.86 -3.04 -9.64
C LEU A 10 -5.77 -3.99 -10.86
N GLU A 11 -5.76 -5.29 -10.61
CA GLU A 11 -5.84 -6.28 -11.68
C GLU A 11 -7.30 -6.43 -12.19
N LYS A 12 -7.46 -7.03 -13.37
CA LYS A 12 -8.77 -7.18 -14.03
C LYS A 12 -9.78 -8.02 -13.23
N ASP A 13 -9.28 -8.81 -12.29
CA ASP A 13 -10.07 -9.61 -11.35
C ASP A 13 -10.58 -8.81 -10.13
N GLY A 14 -10.25 -7.51 -10.07
CA GLY A 14 -10.62 -6.62 -8.97
C GLY A 14 -9.71 -6.73 -7.74
N ARG A 15 -8.59 -7.48 -7.82
CA ARG A 15 -7.63 -7.59 -6.72
C ARG A 15 -6.52 -6.56 -6.84
N LEU A 16 -6.04 -6.05 -5.70
CA LEU A 16 -4.89 -5.17 -5.66
C LEU A 16 -3.60 -5.99 -5.63
N ARG A 17 -2.75 -5.78 -6.63
CA ARG A 17 -1.40 -6.30 -6.66
C ARG A 17 -0.42 -5.24 -6.21
N TYR A 18 0.38 -5.61 -5.21
CA TYR A 18 1.46 -4.78 -4.70
C TYR A 18 2.75 -5.01 -5.49
N ARG A 19 3.37 -3.94 -5.99
CA ARG A 19 4.70 -4.01 -6.63
C ARG A 19 5.79 -4.01 -5.56
N ARG A 20 6.60 -5.07 -5.56
CA ARG A 20 7.41 -5.51 -4.43
C ARG A 20 8.79 -4.84 -4.41
N GLN A 21 8.82 -3.58 -3.95
CA GLN A 21 9.93 -2.94 -3.23
C GLN A 21 9.45 -1.54 -2.85
N LEU A 22 9.04 -1.35 -1.59
CA LEU A 22 8.80 -0.01 -1.04
C LEU A 22 10.17 0.64 -0.87
N ALA A 23 10.41 1.76 -1.55
CA ALA A 23 11.45 2.68 -1.11
C ALA A 23 10.95 3.45 0.12
N GLU A 24 11.85 4.01 0.94
CA GLU A 24 11.46 4.82 2.11
C GLU A 24 10.52 5.98 1.73
N THR A 25 10.68 6.53 0.52
CA THR A 25 9.83 7.60 -0.03
C THR A 25 8.39 7.16 -0.28
N ASP A 26 8.15 5.86 -0.47
CA ASP A 26 6.84 5.31 -0.79
C ASP A 26 6.01 4.98 0.47
N TYR A 27 6.65 4.99 1.64
CA TYR A 27 6.01 4.61 2.90
C TYR A 27 4.81 5.51 3.25
N ALA A 28 4.95 6.82 3.03
CA ALA A 28 3.88 7.77 3.31
C ALA A 28 2.62 7.48 2.47
N GLU A 29 2.79 7.15 1.19
CA GLU A 29 1.69 6.76 0.29
C GLU A 29 1.10 5.40 0.67
N ALA A 30 1.95 4.44 1.05
CA ALA A 30 1.50 3.12 1.49
C ALA A 30 0.68 3.17 2.79
N ALA A 31 1.11 4.01 3.75
CA ALA A 31 0.41 4.25 4.99
C ALA A 31 -0.92 5.00 4.77
N ALA A 32 -0.94 5.97 3.85
CA ALA A 32 -2.16 6.66 3.45
C ALA A 32 -3.18 5.68 2.84
N ALA A 33 -2.75 4.82 1.92
CA ALA A 33 -3.60 3.79 1.32
C ALA A 33 -4.12 2.80 2.36
N ALA A 34 -3.28 2.37 3.31
CA ALA A 34 -3.68 1.50 4.41
C ALA A 34 -4.76 2.13 5.31
N ARG A 35 -4.62 3.41 5.68
CA ARG A 35 -5.62 4.14 6.49
C ARG A 35 -6.95 4.30 5.76
N SER A 36 -6.91 4.50 4.45
CA SER A 36 -8.11 4.68 3.63
C SER A 36 -8.80 3.37 3.25
N CYS A 37 -8.22 2.19 3.56
CA CYS A 37 -8.80 0.91 3.19
C CYS A 37 -9.84 0.43 4.24
N PRO A 38 -11.14 0.47 3.94
CA PRO A 38 -12.19 0.12 4.91
C PRO A 38 -12.15 -1.37 5.31
N MET A 39 -11.66 -2.24 4.42
CA MET A 39 -11.54 -3.68 4.68
C MET A 39 -10.24 -4.05 5.38
N GLN A 40 -9.37 -3.09 5.71
CA GLN A 40 -8.05 -3.32 6.31
C GLN A 40 -7.19 -4.34 5.53
N ALA A 41 -7.36 -4.39 4.21
CA ALA A 41 -6.70 -5.37 3.34
C ALA A 41 -5.20 -5.08 3.09
N ILE A 42 -4.72 -3.90 3.51
CA ILE A 42 -3.33 -3.46 3.35
C ILE A 42 -2.63 -3.57 4.71
N VAL A 43 -1.65 -4.48 4.81
CA VAL A 43 -0.84 -4.67 6.01
C VAL A 43 0.60 -4.26 5.69
N LEU A 44 1.08 -3.21 6.36
CA LEU A 44 2.49 -2.82 6.32
C LEU A 44 3.25 -3.71 7.32
N ARG A 45 4.25 -4.44 6.84
CA ARG A 45 5.17 -5.21 7.68
C ARG A 45 6.58 -4.72 7.41
N GLY A 46 7.29 -4.34 8.47
CA GLY A 46 8.62 -3.74 8.37
C GLY A 46 8.57 -2.25 8.64
N MET A 47 8.44 -1.91 9.91
CA MET A 47 9.38 -0.99 10.52
C MET A 47 9.66 -1.68 11.84
N THR A 48 10.83 -2.30 11.97
CA THR A 48 11.26 -2.80 13.28
C THR A 48 11.22 -1.59 14.18
N ASP A 49 10.32 -1.63 15.16
CA ASP A 49 10.31 -0.73 16.30
C ASP A 49 11.65 -0.96 17.01
N GLU A 50 12.58 -0.03 16.82
CA GLU A 50 13.70 0.20 17.74
C GLU A 50 13.57 1.62 18.30
#